data_AF-A0A2V9BQS1-F1
#
_entry.id   AF-A0A2V9BQS1-F1
#
_cell.length_a   1.000
_cell.length_b   1.000
_cell.length_c   1.000
_cell.angle_alpha   90.00
_cell.angle_beta   90.00
_cell.angle_gamma   90.00
#
_symmetry.space_group_name_H-M   'P 1'
#
loop_
_entity.id
_entity.type
_entity.pdbx_description
1 polymer ?
#
loop_
_entity_poly.entity_id
_entity_poly.type
_entity_poly.pdbx_seq_one_letter_code
_entity_poly.pdbx_strand_id
1 'polypeptide(L)'
;MSDVHTSYGVEVNALSINQLFALYERTGFLYPGKAARLTPHLGQVRENWRRMLRGGESLLYVISAGNDKSGLASIAVWRTTHHGWMSQHLVSENNPLASRAVMLAGTAASILRGIDESYQNWFRPENRFPSRVFGSMVQTIGTSHSSIQQHMYFALSRKLPLPSTGGIRVVPYDSSHNEALCAIASVSRGDIYVNAEELASDVELQAVDELYRGVGLRRTRKVWLAYHESKNEPVGAALAYRGPLGANFSYLENRCDLLLDPGLGDADVSDVVISLLRAASKEYEDFELGTIPVIADSVASVVLIQLGAEYLRDYCQGIWLKDGSLRFYRHVEGFYSKLLARSEKHAMEPSFAY
;
A
#
# COMPACT_ATOMS: atom_id res chain seq x y z
N MET A 1 -23.99 -9.25 -3.10
CA MET A 1 -22.72 -9.54 -2.39
C MET A 1 -22.78 -10.83 -1.59
N SER A 2 -23.81 -11.05 -0.76
CA SER A 2 -23.98 -12.31 0.01
C SER A 2 -23.81 -13.57 -0.83
N ASP A 3 -24.45 -13.64 -2.01
CA ASP A 3 -24.37 -14.83 -2.88
C ASP A 3 -22.96 -15.15 -3.36
N VAL A 4 -22.15 -14.11 -3.63
CA VAL A 4 -20.72 -14.26 -3.96
C VAL A 4 -20.00 -14.87 -2.78
N HIS A 5 -20.17 -14.32 -1.58
CA HIS A 5 -19.48 -14.79 -0.39
C HIS A 5 -19.81 -16.26 -0.09
N THR A 6 -21.09 -16.62 -0.16
CA THR A 6 -21.55 -18.00 -0.01
C THR A 6 -20.96 -18.93 -1.09
N SER A 7 -20.87 -18.48 -2.34
CA SER A 7 -20.34 -19.29 -3.45
C SER A 7 -18.85 -19.63 -3.29
N TYR A 8 -18.08 -18.75 -2.67
CA TYR A 8 -16.67 -18.99 -2.35
C TYR A 8 -16.44 -19.59 -0.95
N GLY A 9 -17.51 -19.77 -0.16
CA GLY A 9 -17.40 -20.24 1.23
C GLY A 9 -16.61 -19.28 2.13
N VAL A 10 -16.79 -17.97 1.93
CA VAL A 10 -16.13 -16.93 2.72
C VAL A 10 -17.12 -16.17 3.59
N GLU A 11 -16.59 -15.58 4.66
CA GLU A 11 -17.33 -14.67 5.53
C GLU A 11 -16.66 -13.30 5.53
N VAL A 12 -17.46 -12.23 5.70
CA VAL A 12 -16.96 -10.86 5.77
C VAL A 12 -17.19 -10.31 7.17
N ASN A 13 -16.13 -9.76 7.78
CA ASN A 13 -16.14 -9.18 9.13
C ASN A 13 -16.61 -10.15 10.23
N ALA A 14 -16.51 -11.46 10.01
CA ALA A 14 -16.92 -12.47 10.99
C ALA A 14 -15.92 -12.63 12.15
N LEU A 15 -14.63 -12.41 11.89
CA LEU A 15 -13.60 -12.46 12.93
C LEU A 15 -13.56 -11.14 13.69
N SER A 16 -13.65 -11.22 15.03
CA SER A 16 -13.37 -10.07 15.89
C SER A 16 -11.92 -9.60 15.73
N ILE A 17 -11.66 -8.33 16.06
CA ILE A 17 -10.29 -7.77 16.06
C ILE A 17 -9.32 -8.63 16.89
N ASN A 18 -9.75 -9.16 18.02
CA ASN A 18 -8.89 -10.00 18.85
C ASN A 18 -8.57 -11.34 18.15
N GLN A 19 -9.55 -11.96 17.48
CA GLN A 19 -9.32 -13.18 16.70
C GLN A 19 -8.38 -12.93 15.53
N LEU A 20 -8.53 -11.79 14.82
CA LEU A 20 -7.65 -11.42 13.70
C LEU A 20 -6.20 -11.21 14.15
N PHE A 21 -5.98 -10.48 15.23
CA PHE A 21 -4.63 -10.27 15.75
C PHE A 21 -4.01 -11.57 16.27
N ALA A 22 -4.79 -12.43 16.91
CA ALA A 22 -4.32 -13.75 17.33
C ALA A 22 -3.96 -14.64 16.12
N LEU A 23 -4.70 -14.54 15.00
CA LEU A 23 -4.36 -15.20 13.74
C LEU A 23 -3.05 -14.64 13.16
N TYR A 24 -2.84 -13.33 13.19
CA TYR A 24 -1.59 -12.69 12.75
C TYR A 24 -0.37 -13.12 13.59
N GLU A 25 -0.55 -13.36 14.89
CA GLU A 25 0.49 -13.89 15.76
C GLU A 25 0.82 -15.35 15.42
N ARG A 26 -0.19 -16.24 15.37
CA ARG A 26 0.00 -17.67 15.12
C ARG A 26 0.55 -17.99 13.73
N THR A 27 0.20 -17.19 12.72
CA THR A 27 0.72 -17.34 11.35
C THR A 27 2.12 -16.75 11.16
N GLY A 28 2.73 -16.20 12.21
CA GLY A 28 4.05 -15.55 12.15
C GLY A 28 4.05 -14.23 11.36
N PHE A 29 2.88 -13.68 11.03
CA PHE A 29 2.76 -12.40 10.33
C PHE A 29 3.34 -11.25 11.17
N LEU A 30 3.20 -11.32 12.49
CA LEU A 30 3.84 -10.44 13.47
C LEU A 30 5.19 -10.98 13.96
N TYR A 31 6.15 -11.17 13.06
CA TYR A 31 7.52 -11.55 13.43
C TYR A 31 8.16 -10.53 14.41
N PRO A 32 9.18 -10.91 15.21
CA PRO A 32 9.65 -10.14 16.36
C PRO A 32 9.93 -8.64 16.07
N GLY A 33 10.63 -8.32 14.99
CA GLY A 33 10.92 -6.93 14.62
C GLY A 33 9.70 -6.12 14.16
N LYS A 34 8.65 -6.77 13.60
CA LYS A 34 7.38 -6.09 13.33
C LYS A 34 6.60 -5.88 14.63
N ALA A 35 6.52 -6.92 15.47
CA ALA A 35 5.85 -6.84 16.76
C ALA A 35 6.45 -5.72 17.63
N ALA A 36 7.78 -5.66 17.78
CA ALA A 36 8.46 -4.64 18.59
C ALA A 36 8.11 -3.20 18.18
N ARG A 37 7.94 -2.94 16.88
CA ARG A 37 7.55 -1.60 16.37
C ARG A 37 6.06 -1.31 16.52
N LEU A 38 5.22 -2.34 16.61
CA LEU A 38 3.76 -2.22 16.70
C LEU A 38 3.29 -2.16 18.17
N THR A 39 3.95 -2.91 19.06
CA THR A 39 3.57 -3.07 20.47
C THR A 39 3.31 -1.73 21.19
N PRO A 40 4.15 -0.69 21.07
CA PRO A 40 3.90 0.59 21.75
C PRO A 40 2.58 1.25 21.34
N HIS A 41 2.07 0.94 20.13
CA HIS A 41 0.90 1.56 19.54
C HIS A 41 -0.28 0.59 19.40
N LEU A 42 -0.15 -0.67 19.83
CA LEU A 42 -1.10 -1.73 19.52
C LEU A 42 -2.53 -1.43 20.00
N GLY A 43 -2.66 -0.75 21.14
CA GLY A 43 -3.94 -0.28 21.64
C GLY A 43 -4.65 0.68 20.67
N GLN A 44 -3.91 1.69 20.18
CA GLN A 44 -4.41 2.64 19.19
C GLN A 44 -4.72 1.97 17.85
N VAL A 45 -3.85 1.05 17.40
CA VAL A 45 -4.06 0.31 16.14
C VAL A 45 -5.34 -0.52 16.19
N ARG A 46 -5.57 -1.27 17.27
CA ARG A 46 -6.81 -2.04 17.45
C ARG A 46 -8.04 -1.14 17.49
N GLU A 47 -7.93 0.02 18.13
CA GLU A 47 -9.02 1.00 18.16
C GLU A 47 -9.31 1.55 16.77
N ASN A 48 -8.30 1.99 16.02
CA ASN A 48 -8.46 2.45 14.64
C ASN A 48 -9.16 1.40 13.77
N TRP A 49 -8.77 0.13 13.88
CA TRP A 49 -9.44 -0.97 13.17
C TRP A 49 -10.91 -1.13 13.56
N ARG A 50 -11.25 -1.05 14.86
CA ARG A 50 -12.65 -1.06 15.30
C ARG A 50 -13.43 0.09 14.68
N ARG A 51 -12.86 1.31 14.65
CA ARG A 51 -13.51 2.48 14.06
C ARG A 51 -13.74 2.29 12.56
N MET A 52 -12.73 1.82 11.83
CA MET A 52 -12.84 1.55 10.40
C MET A 52 -13.91 0.48 10.10
N LEU A 53 -13.99 -0.60 10.89
CA LEU A 53 -15.03 -1.63 10.75
C LEU A 53 -16.45 -1.11 11.02
N ARG A 54 -16.63 -0.05 11.83
CA ARG A 54 -17.94 0.61 12.01
C ARG A 54 -18.43 1.31 10.74
N GLY A 55 -17.51 1.64 9.82
CA GLY A 55 -17.85 2.11 8.48
C GLY A 55 -18.34 1.00 7.54
N GLY A 56 -18.48 -0.23 8.03
CA GLY A 56 -18.87 -1.39 7.23
C GLY A 56 -17.91 -1.64 6.07
N GLU A 57 -18.43 -2.19 4.98
CA GLU A 57 -17.67 -2.47 3.76
C GLU A 57 -17.29 -1.23 2.95
N SER A 58 -17.49 -0.02 3.47
CA SER A 58 -17.10 1.25 2.83
C SER A 58 -15.71 1.75 3.22
N LEU A 59 -15.16 1.29 4.36
CA LEU A 59 -13.86 1.75 4.86
C LEU A 59 -12.84 0.62 5.06
N LEU A 60 -13.24 -0.43 5.79
CA LEU A 60 -12.42 -1.60 6.06
C LEU A 60 -13.32 -2.81 6.11
N TYR A 61 -12.96 -3.84 5.40
CA TYR A 61 -13.55 -5.14 5.58
C TYR A 61 -12.48 -6.22 5.57
N VAL A 62 -12.78 -7.32 6.23
CA VAL A 62 -11.91 -8.49 6.31
C VAL A 62 -12.67 -9.68 5.77
N ILE A 63 -12.10 -10.35 4.77
CA ILE A 63 -12.64 -11.59 4.23
C ILE A 63 -11.90 -12.74 4.91
N SER A 64 -12.62 -13.71 5.45
CA SER A 64 -12.07 -14.92 6.05
C SER A 64 -12.66 -16.19 5.44
N ALA A 65 -11.87 -17.26 5.41
CA ALA A 65 -12.30 -18.58 4.95
C ALA A 65 -11.59 -19.69 5.75
N GLY A 66 -12.15 -20.89 5.71
CA GLY A 66 -11.62 -22.04 6.46
C GLY A 66 -12.18 -22.14 7.88
N ASN A 67 -11.56 -22.97 8.71
CA ASN A 67 -11.95 -23.18 10.11
C ASN A 67 -10.76 -23.75 10.91
N ASP A 68 -10.95 -23.93 12.22
CA ASP A 68 -9.91 -24.42 13.12
C ASP A 68 -9.35 -25.81 12.77
N LYS A 69 -10.11 -26.64 12.03
CA LYS A 69 -9.66 -27.99 11.62
C LYS A 69 -8.79 -27.96 10.37
N SER A 70 -9.15 -27.15 9.38
CA SER A 70 -8.47 -27.07 8.07
C SER A 70 -7.50 -25.89 7.96
N GLY A 71 -7.43 -25.05 8.97
CA GLY A 71 -6.67 -23.80 8.99
C GLY A 71 -7.48 -22.64 8.39
N LEU A 72 -7.34 -21.47 9.01
CA LEU A 72 -7.98 -20.24 8.56
C LEU A 72 -7.13 -19.49 7.53
N ALA A 73 -7.78 -18.69 6.69
CA ALA A 73 -7.15 -17.63 5.92
C ALA A 73 -7.94 -16.33 6.06
N SER A 74 -7.25 -15.19 5.99
CA SER A 74 -7.91 -13.88 5.98
C SER A 74 -7.14 -12.87 5.14
N ILE A 75 -7.85 -11.90 4.56
CA ILE A 75 -7.28 -10.70 3.94
C ILE A 75 -8.04 -9.46 4.41
N ALA A 76 -7.31 -8.39 4.73
CA ALA A 76 -7.88 -7.10 5.09
C ALA A 76 -7.82 -6.14 3.90
N VAL A 77 -8.91 -5.42 3.67
CA VAL A 77 -9.04 -4.50 2.54
C VAL A 77 -9.60 -3.18 3.03
N TRP A 78 -8.92 -2.07 2.76
CA TRP A 78 -9.37 -0.73 3.20
C TRP A 78 -9.32 0.32 2.09
N ARG A 79 -10.17 1.34 2.22
CA ARG A 79 -10.32 2.42 1.25
C ARG A 79 -9.08 3.33 1.28
N THR A 80 -8.41 3.52 0.14
CA THR A 80 -7.19 4.37 0.03
C THR A 80 -7.44 5.70 -0.67
N THR A 81 -8.40 5.75 -1.59
CA THR A 81 -8.86 6.97 -2.27
C THR A 81 -10.38 6.91 -2.42
N HIS A 82 -11.04 7.87 -3.07
CA HIS A 82 -12.49 7.81 -3.17
C HIS A 82 -12.97 6.60 -3.94
N HIS A 83 -12.20 6.06 -4.90
CA HIS A 83 -12.48 4.89 -5.75
C HIS A 83 -11.43 3.77 -5.67
N GLY A 84 -10.43 3.89 -4.79
CA GLY A 84 -9.32 2.96 -4.68
C GLY A 84 -9.32 2.14 -3.40
N TRP A 85 -8.89 0.88 -3.50
CA TRP A 85 -8.71 -0.03 -2.35
C TRP A 85 -7.27 -0.50 -2.18
N MET A 86 -6.85 -0.69 -0.94
CA MET A 86 -5.62 -1.37 -0.57
C MET A 86 -5.94 -2.74 -0.01
N SER A 87 -5.39 -3.80 -0.59
CA SER A 87 -5.51 -5.18 -0.12
C SER A 87 -4.22 -5.63 0.55
N GLN A 88 -4.29 -5.97 1.83
CA GLN A 88 -3.11 -6.29 2.62
C GLN A 88 -3.43 -7.33 3.70
N HIS A 89 -2.40 -7.72 4.45
CA HIS A 89 -2.53 -8.63 5.60
C HIS A 89 -3.15 -9.99 5.24
N LEU A 90 -2.90 -10.46 4.01
CA LEU A 90 -3.20 -11.83 3.62
C LEU A 90 -2.37 -12.79 4.49
N VAL A 91 -3.05 -13.58 5.28
CA VAL A 91 -2.46 -14.61 6.15
C VAL A 91 -3.22 -15.91 5.98
N SER A 92 -2.53 -17.03 6.22
CA SER A 92 -3.15 -18.34 6.21
C SER A 92 -2.39 -19.33 7.09
N GLU A 93 -3.12 -20.18 7.80
CA GLU A 93 -2.60 -21.34 8.53
C GLU A 93 -2.39 -22.52 7.57
N ASN A 94 -1.53 -22.30 6.56
CA ASN A 94 -1.18 -23.29 5.53
C ASN A 94 -2.38 -23.89 4.77
N ASN A 95 -3.44 -23.12 4.57
CA ASN A 95 -4.63 -23.53 3.82
C ASN A 95 -4.70 -22.81 2.46
N PRO A 96 -4.13 -23.39 1.38
CA PRO A 96 -4.13 -22.77 0.06
C PRO A 96 -5.54 -22.65 -0.54
N LEU A 97 -6.49 -23.52 -0.17
CA LEU A 97 -7.89 -23.42 -0.62
C LEU A 97 -8.57 -22.20 -0.01
N ALA A 98 -8.42 -22.00 1.31
CA ALA A 98 -8.96 -20.82 1.99
C ALA A 98 -8.29 -19.53 1.48
N SER A 99 -6.98 -19.55 1.24
CA SER A 99 -6.26 -18.41 0.68
C SER A 99 -6.75 -18.02 -0.73
N ARG A 100 -6.97 -19.02 -1.58
CA ARG A 100 -7.60 -18.84 -2.89
C ARG A 100 -8.99 -18.23 -2.74
N ALA A 101 -9.82 -18.78 -1.85
CA ALA A 101 -11.18 -18.33 -1.63
C ALA A 101 -11.25 -16.85 -1.24
N VAL A 102 -10.46 -16.40 -0.24
CA VAL A 102 -10.50 -15.00 0.20
C VAL A 102 -10.04 -14.03 -0.89
N MET A 103 -9.02 -14.39 -1.69
CA MET A 103 -8.54 -13.54 -2.78
C MET A 103 -9.53 -13.46 -3.95
N LEU A 104 -10.11 -14.59 -4.37
CA LEU A 104 -11.05 -14.64 -5.48
C LEU A 104 -12.40 -14.01 -5.11
N ALA A 105 -12.90 -14.25 -3.89
CA ALA A 105 -14.12 -13.64 -3.42
C ALA A 105 -14.03 -12.11 -3.40
N GLY A 106 -12.93 -11.55 -2.86
CA GLY A 106 -12.72 -10.11 -2.83
C GLY A 106 -12.65 -9.49 -4.23
N THR A 107 -12.00 -10.18 -5.17
CA THR A 107 -11.88 -9.71 -6.57
C THR A 107 -13.23 -9.83 -7.32
N ALA A 108 -13.97 -10.92 -7.14
CA ALA A 108 -15.29 -11.10 -7.75
C ALA A 108 -16.31 -10.09 -7.22
N ALA A 109 -16.32 -9.88 -5.90
CA ALA A 109 -17.08 -8.84 -5.21
C ALA A 109 -16.82 -7.44 -5.80
N SER A 110 -15.55 -7.11 -5.99
CA SER A 110 -15.08 -5.88 -6.63
C SER A 110 -15.64 -5.71 -8.05
N ILE A 111 -15.47 -6.72 -8.90
CA ILE A 111 -15.93 -6.69 -10.30
C ILE A 111 -17.44 -6.48 -10.37
N LEU A 112 -18.20 -7.18 -9.53
CA LEU A 112 -19.67 -7.09 -9.53
C LEU A 112 -20.19 -5.75 -9.02
N ARG A 113 -19.47 -5.09 -8.10
CA ARG A 113 -19.80 -3.73 -7.66
C ARG A 113 -19.56 -2.71 -8.78
N GLY A 114 -18.44 -2.81 -9.48
CA GLY A 114 -18.16 -2.01 -10.69
C GLY A 114 -18.00 -0.49 -10.47
N ILE A 115 -17.92 -0.02 -9.23
CA ILE A 115 -17.80 1.41 -8.87
C ILE A 115 -16.39 1.85 -8.46
N ASP A 116 -15.48 0.89 -8.35
CA ASP A 116 -14.13 1.08 -7.85
C ASP A 116 -13.15 1.05 -9.02
N GLU A 117 -12.24 2.01 -9.05
CA GLU A 117 -11.37 2.29 -10.21
C GLU A 117 -10.01 1.62 -10.09
N SER A 118 -9.51 1.43 -8.86
CA SER A 118 -8.16 0.92 -8.62
C SER A 118 -8.05 0.03 -7.39
N TYR A 119 -7.05 -0.84 -7.43
CA TYR A 119 -6.69 -1.72 -6.34
C TYR A 119 -5.17 -1.75 -6.21
N GLN A 120 -4.71 -1.82 -4.98
CA GLN A 120 -3.30 -1.76 -4.65
C GLN A 120 -2.92 -2.79 -3.60
N ASN A 121 -1.65 -3.15 -3.56
CA ASN A 121 -1.05 -3.89 -2.46
C ASN A 121 0.44 -3.55 -2.31
N TRP A 122 0.95 -3.67 -1.09
CA TRP A 122 2.39 -3.56 -0.81
C TRP A 122 2.96 -4.93 -0.48
N PHE A 123 4.13 -5.27 -0.99
CA PHE A 123 4.80 -6.53 -0.65
C PHE A 123 6.31 -6.40 -0.67
N ARG A 124 7.01 -7.29 0.03
CA ARG A 124 8.47 -7.33 -0.03
C ARG A 124 8.89 -8.18 -1.21
N PRO A 125 9.84 -7.73 -2.04
CA PRO A 125 10.28 -8.49 -3.21
C PRO A 125 10.88 -9.86 -2.83
N GLU A 126 11.51 -9.97 -1.64
CA GLU A 126 12.10 -11.22 -1.15
C GLU A 126 11.07 -12.21 -0.59
N ASN A 127 9.84 -11.74 -0.30
CA ASN A 127 8.78 -12.64 0.14
C ASN A 127 8.25 -13.43 -1.06
N ARG A 128 8.63 -14.71 -1.11
CA ARG A 128 8.36 -15.61 -2.24
C ARG A 128 6.89 -15.68 -2.66
N PHE A 129 5.96 -15.73 -1.71
CA PHE A 129 4.53 -15.85 -2.04
C PHE A 129 4.00 -14.61 -2.76
N PRO A 130 3.98 -13.40 -2.14
CA PRO A 130 3.42 -12.23 -2.79
C PRO A 130 4.27 -11.79 -3.99
N SER A 131 5.58 -12.02 -3.99
CA SER A 131 6.43 -11.76 -5.16
C SER A 131 6.03 -12.61 -6.37
N ARG A 132 5.66 -13.89 -6.17
CA ARG A 132 5.18 -14.72 -7.28
C ARG A 132 3.77 -14.36 -7.76
N VAL A 133 2.87 -14.02 -6.84
CA VAL A 133 1.49 -13.66 -7.19
C VAL A 133 1.45 -12.23 -7.74
N PHE A 134 1.72 -11.24 -6.92
CA PHE A 134 1.61 -9.84 -7.32
C PHE A 134 2.76 -9.40 -8.22
N GLY A 135 3.98 -9.89 -7.99
CA GLY A 135 5.15 -9.50 -8.79
C GLY A 135 5.14 -10.02 -10.24
N SER A 136 4.25 -10.94 -10.59
CA SER A 136 4.08 -11.41 -11.98
C SER A 136 2.75 -10.98 -12.62
N MET A 137 1.92 -10.23 -11.90
CA MET A 137 0.56 -9.88 -12.36
C MET A 137 0.57 -9.06 -13.65
N VAL A 138 1.58 -8.20 -13.85
CA VAL A 138 1.72 -7.36 -15.06
C VAL A 138 1.82 -8.21 -16.33
N GLN A 139 2.41 -9.40 -16.25
CA GLN A 139 2.53 -10.32 -17.39
C GLN A 139 1.16 -10.88 -17.82
N THR A 140 0.19 -10.93 -16.91
CA THR A 140 -1.16 -11.47 -17.19
C THR A 140 -2.18 -10.36 -17.44
N ILE A 141 -2.09 -9.25 -16.70
CA ILE A 141 -3.03 -8.12 -16.81
C ILE A 141 -2.66 -7.20 -17.98
N GLY A 142 -1.36 -6.97 -18.19
CA GLY A 142 -0.81 -6.01 -19.14
C GLY A 142 -0.45 -4.68 -18.49
N THR A 143 0.54 -4.00 -19.05
CA THR A 143 1.08 -2.72 -18.55
C THR A 143 0.09 -1.56 -18.66
N SER A 144 -0.89 -1.65 -19.57
CA SER A 144 -1.94 -0.63 -19.71
C SER A 144 -2.96 -0.62 -18.56
N HIS A 145 -2.99 -1.65 -17.71
CA HIS A 145 -3.97 -1.76 -16.61
C HIS A 145 -3.33 -2.18 -15.29
N SER A 146 -2.02 -2.34 -15.22
CA SER A 146 -1.33 -2.71 -14.00
C SER A 146 0.12 -2.25 -14.00
N SER A 147 0.64 -2.02 -12.80
CA SER A 147 2.05 -1.70 -12.58
C SER A 147 2.57 -2.41 -11.34
N ILE A 148 3.87 -2.67 -11.33
CA ILE A 148 4.63 -3.06 -10.14
C ILE A 148 5.83 -2.14 -10.07
N GLN A 149 5.97 -1.42 -8.97
CA GLN A 149 7.09 -0.51 -8.75
C GLN A 149 7.78 -0.87 -7.45
N GLN A 150 9.10 -0.93 -7.49
CA GLN A 150 9.91 -1.15 -6.30
C GLN A 150 10.39 0.19 -5.77
N HIS A 151 10.29 0.35 -4.46
CA HIS A 151 10.73 1.53 -3.76
C HIS A 151 11.53 1.17 -2.51
N MET A 152 12.43 2.07 -2.14
CA MET A 152 13.18 1.99 -0.91
C MET A 152 12.41 2.69 0.20
N TYR A 153 12.33 2.04 1.37
CA TYR A 153 11.60 2.54 2.53
C TYR A 153 12.54 2.95 3.65
N PHE A 154 12.41 4.19 4.09
CA PHE A 154 13.25 4.80 5.11
C PHE A 154 12.42 5.31 6.30
N ALA A 155 13.08 5.42 7.46
CA ALA A 155 12.61 6.20 8.59
C ALA A 155 13.50 7.43 8.76
N LEU A 156 12.94 8.61 8.49
CA LEU A 156 13.62 9.89 8.70
C LEU A 156 13.23 10.46 10.07
N SER A 157 14.18 10.77 10.94
CA SER A 157 13.85 11.37 12.25
C SER A 157 13.13 12.71 12.07
N ARG A 158 12.00 12.89 12.77
CA ARG A 158 11.26 14.17 12.76
C ARG A 158 12.02 15.32 13.41
N LYS A 159 13.01 14.99 14.25
CA LYS A 159 13.86 15.96 14.95
C LYS A 159 15.13 16.31 14.16
N LEU A 160 15.33 15.69 13.00
CA LEU A 160 16.51 15.95 12.19
C LEU A 160 16.41 17.37 11.58
N PRO A 161 17.40 18.25 11.83
CA PRO A 161 17.47 19.52 11.14
C PRO A 161 17.85 19.30 9.67
N LEU A 162 17.00 19.73 8.74
CA LEU A 162 17.24 19.62 7.31
C LEU A 162 17.93 20.89 6.77
N PRO A 163 19.13 20.79 6.16
CA PRO A 163 19.99 21.93 5.83
C PRO A 163 19.43 22.76 4.68
N SER A 164 19.39 24.09 4.78
CA SER A 164 18.91 24.95 3.69
C SER A 164 19.70 24.74 2.40
N THR A 165 18.98 24.70 1.28
CA THR A 165 19.48 24.45 -0.07
C THR A 165 19.07 25.62 -0.96
N GLY A 166 19.89 25.99 -1.93
CA GLY A 166 19.61 27.07 -2.90
C GLY A 166 19.07 26.52 -4.22
N GLY A 167 18.49 27.37 -5.07
CA GLY A 167 18.19 27.01 -6.46
C GLY A 167 16.95 26.15 -6.70
N ILE A 168 16.34 25.62 -5.63
CA ILE A 168 15.05 24.91 -5.68
C ILE A 168 13.98 25.68 -4.92
N ARG A 169 12.92 26.05 -5.64
CA ARG A 169 11.71 26.65 -5.10
C ARG A 169 10.67 25.56 -4.87
N VAL A 170 10.22 25.39 -3.63
CA VAL A 170 9.14 24.47 -3.27
C VAL A 170 7.86 25.26 -3.00
N VAL A 171 6.76 24.87 -3.62
CA VAL A 171 5.44 25.46 -3.41
C VAL A 171 4.44 24.40 -2.96
N PRO A 172 3.51 24.73 -2.03
CA PRO A 172 2.38 23.87 -1.75
C PRO A 172 1.50 23.74 -3.01
N TYR A 173 0.88 22.58 -3.16
CA TYR A 173 -0.06 22.33 -4.23
C TYR A 173 -1.28 23.25 -4.13
N ASP A 174 -1.76 23.68 -5.30
CA ASP A 174 -3.10 24.21 -5.52
C ASP A 174 -3.59 23.73 -6.89
N SER A 175 -4.87 23.98 -7.21
CA SER A 175 -5.49 23.48 -8.44
C SER A 175 -4.82 23.92 -9.73
N SER A 176 -4.12 25.06 -9.74
CA SER A 176 -3.37 25.53 -10.93
C SER A 176 -2.18 24.64 -11.26
N HIS A 177 -1.71 23.84 -10.30
CA HIS A 177 -0.59 22.93 -10.46
C HIS A 177 -1.00 21.50 -10.86
N ASN A 178 -2.28 21.21 -11.15
CA ASN A 178 -2.74 19.85 -11.40
C ASN A 178 -2.01 19.16 -12.57
N GLU A 179 -1.85 19.86 -13.69
CA GLU A 179 -1.13 19.34 -14.87
C GLU A 179 0.33 19.05 -14.54
N ALA A 180 1.00 19.97 -13.83
CA ALA A 180 2.38 19.81 -13.40
C ALA A 180 2.57 18.60 -12.45
N LEU A 181 1.65 18.42 -11.48
CA LEU A 181 1.65 17.27 -10.57
C LEU A 181 1.45 15.96 -11.33
N CYS A 182 0.48 15.91 -12.24
CA CYS A 182 0.24 14.71 -13.04
C CYS A 182 1.46 14.38 -13.91
N ALA A 183 2.09 15.38 -14.54
CA ALA A 183 3.26 15.18 -15.37
C ALA A 183 4.44 14.57 -14.59
N ILE A 184 4.82 15.16 -13.45
CA ILE A 184 5.93 14.62 -12.65
C ILE A 184 5.61 13.24 -12.05
N ALA A 185 4.36 13.01 -11.65
CA ALA A 185 3.93 11.71 -11.15
C ALA A 185 3.91 10.64 -12.26
N SER A 186 3.45 10.97 -13.47
CA SER A 186 3.51 10.08 -14.63
C SER A 186 4.94 9.75 -15.02
N VAL A 187 5.86 10.71 -14.99
CA VAL A 187 7.27 10.45 -15.31
C VAL A 187 7.94 9.59 -14.23
N SER A 188 7.68 9.85 -12.94
CA SER A 188 8.31 9.13 -11.82
C SER A 188 7.68 7.76 -11.51
N ARG A 189 6.35 7.66 -11.65
CA ARG A 189 5.53 6.50 -11.23
C ARG A 189 4.59 5.99 -12.31
N GLY A 190 4.50 6.59 -13.49
CA GLY A 190 3.60 6.15 -14.56
C GLY A 190 2.12 6.45 -14.33
N ASP A 191 1.33 6.40 -15.41
CA ASP A 191 -0.08 6.82 -15.41
C ASP A 191 -0.99 5.92 -14.56
N ILE A 192 -0.62 4.63 -14.38
CA ILE A 192 -1.36 3.72 -13.50
C ILE A 192 -1.35 4.23 -12.06
N TYR A 193 -0.22 4.80 -11.61
CA TYR A 193 -0.12 5.41 -10.28
C TYR A 193 -0.97 6.68 -10.20
N VAL A 194 -0.87 7.57 -11.19
CA VAL A 194 -1.67 8.81 -11.26
C VAL A 194 -3.16 8.53 -11.14
N ASN A 195 -3.65 7.51 -11.84
CA ASN A 195 -5.04 7.08 -11.78
C ASN A 195 -5.39 6.45 -10.43
N ALA A 196 -4.55 5.54 -9.93
CA ALA A 196 -4.85 4.81 -8.70
C ALA A 196 -4.78 5.66 -7.44
N GLU A 197 -3.97 6.72 -7.46
CA GLU A 197 -3.84 7.71 -6.39
C GLU A 197 -4.77 8.92 -6.62
N GLU A 198 -5.60 8.91 -7.67
CA GLU A 198 -6.59 9.97 -8.00
C GLU A 198 -5.98 11.38 -8.10
N LEU A 199 -4.74 11.49 -8.57
CA LEU A 199 -4.03 12.77 -8.64
C LEU A 199 -4.66 13.75 -9.65
N ALA A 200 -5.44 13.26 -10.61
CA ALA A 200 -6.14 14.11 -11.56
C ALA A 200 -7.44 14.71 -10.98
N SER A 201 -8.02 14.13 -9.93
CA SER A 201 -9.39 14.45 -9.48
C SER A 201 -9.51 14.81 -7.99
N ASP A 202 -8.79 14.11 -7.11
CA ASP A 202 -8.85 14.32 -5.65
C ASP A 202 -7.44 14.28 -5.04
N VAL A 203 -6.65 15.30 -5.38
CA VAL A 203 -5.22 15.38 -4.98
C VAL A 203 -5.04 15.33 -3.47
N GLU A 204 -5.93 15.90 -2.67
CA GLU A 204 -5.76 15.93 -1.20
C GLU A 204 -6.62 14.93 -0.44
N LEU A 205 -7.24 13.97 -1.15
CA LEU A 205 -8.07 12.89 -0.59
C LEU A 205 -9.32 13.38 0.15
N GLN A 206 -9.93 14.48 -0.30
CA GLN A 206 -11.08 15.10 0.36
C GLN A 206 -12.26 14.12 0.48
N ALA A 207 -12.61 13.43 -0.59
CA ALA A 207 -13.80 12.59 -0.62
C ALA A 207 -13.64 11.31 0.22
N VAL A 208 -12.43 10.73 0.29
CA VAL A 208 -12.17 9.61 1.20
C VAL A 208 -12.00 10.08 2.66
N ASP A 209 -11.42 11.27 2.90
CA ASP A 209 -11.31 11.83 4.26
C ASP A 209 -12.70 11.99 4.90
N GLU A 210 -13.70 12.43 4.13
CA GLU A 210 -15.09 12.52 4.60
C GLU A 210 -15.63 11.19 5.11
N LEU A 211 -15.35 10.08 4.40
CA LEU A 211 -15.73 8.74 4.85
C LEU A 211 -15.05 8.38 6.18
N TYR A 212 -13.74 8.65 6.29
CA TYR A 212 -12.99 8.39 7.53
C TYR A 212 -13.47 9.26 8.70
N ARG A 213 -13.85 10.52 8.45
CA ARG A 213 -14.42 11.42 9.45
C ARG A 213 -15.73 10.89 10.03
N GLY A 214 -16.54 10.20 9.21
CA GLY A 214 -17.76 9.53 9.64
C GLY A 214 -17.56 8.52 10.78
N VAL A 215 -16.34 7.99 10.96
CA VAL A 215 -16.00 7.06 12.07
C VAL A 215 -15.02 7.66 13.08
N GLY A 216 -14.79 8.98 13.04
CA GLY A 216 -13.87 9.69 13.93
C GLY A 216 -12.39 9.41 13.63
N LEU A 217 -12.05 9.23 12.36
CA LEU A 217 -10.70 9.07 11.84
C LEU A 217 -10.45 10.11 10.73
N ARG A 218 -9.22 10.16 10.22
CA ARG A 218 -8.83 11.02 9.09
C ARG A 218 -8.02 10.21 8.09
N ARG A 219 -8.10 10.60 6.81
CA ARG A 219 -7.20 10.16 5.76
C ARG A 219 -6.98 11.32 4.79
N THR A 220 -5.79 11.91 4.83
CA THR A 220 -5.48 13.12 4.08
C THR A 220 -4.18 12.97 3.30
N ARG A 221 -4.04 13.76 2.24
CA ARG A 221 -2.77 13.94 1.53
C ARG A 221 -2.45 15.41 1.36
N LYS A 222 -1.21 15.79 1.62
CA LYS A 222 -0.67 17.12 1.30
C LYS A 222 0.46 17.00 0.30
N VAL A 223 0.52 17.95 -0.62
CA VAL A 223 1.41 17.89 -1.77
C VAL A 223 2.22 19.16 -1.91
N TRP A 224 3.50 19.02 -2.25
CA TRP A 224 4.36 20.12 -2.67
C TRP A 224 5.07 19.75 -3.96
N LEU A 225 5.33 20.77 -4.77
CA LEU A 225 6.08 20.67 -6.02
C LEU A 225 7.38 21.43 -5.89
N ALA A 226 8.46 20.84 -6.39
CA ALA A 226 9.77 21.45 -6.48
C ALA A 226 10.03 21.91 -7.92
N TYR A 227 10.51 23.14 -8.05
CA TYR A 227 10.89 23.77 -9.31
C TYR A 227 12.32 24.28 -9.19
N HIS A 228 13.09 24.25 -10.28
CA HIS A 228 14.26 25.13 -10.35
C HIS A 228 13.80 26.59 -10.31
N GLU A 229 14.54 27.48 -9.67
CA GLU A 229 14.20 28.90 -9.60
C GLU A 229 14.02 29.55 -10.99
N SER A 230 14.74 29.05 -12.00
CA SER A 230 14.73 29.55 -13.37
C SER A 230 13.75 28.86 -14.32
N LYS A 231 13.02 27.82 -13.86
CA LYS A 231 12.12 27.01 -14.71
C LYS A 231 10.72 26.90 -14.10
N ASN A 232 9.73 26.72 -14.98
CA ASN A 232 8.33 26.49 -14.59
C ASN A 232 7.91 25.01 -14.67
N GLU A 233 8.84 24.11 -15.02
CA GLU A 233 8.60 22.67 -15.04
C GLU A 233 8.96 22.08 -13.67
N PRO A 234 8.10 21.22 -13.08
CA PRO A 234 8.40 20.59 -11.81
C PRO A 234 9.50 19.54 -11.99
N VAL A 235 10.46 19.52 -11.07
CA VAL A 235 11.54 18.52 -11.05
C VAL A 235 11.33 17.46 -9.96
N GLY A 236 10.35 17.67 -9.09
CA GLY A 236 9.96 16.68 -8.09
C GLY A 236 8.70 17.09 -7.36
N ALA A 237 8.16 16.16 -6.58
CA ALA A 237 7.05 16.38 -5.68
C ALA A 237 7.19 15.53 -4.41
N ALA A 238 6.61 16.02 -3.32
CA ALA A 238 6.42 15.23 -2.10
C ALA A 238 4.93 15.10 -1.82
N LEU A 239 4.47 13.86 -1.62
CA LEU A 239 3.11 13.55 -1.24
C LEU A 239 3.13 13.01 0.19
N ALA A 240 2.71 13.83 1.15
CA ALA A 240 2.61 13.45 2.55
C ALA A 240 1.24 12.83 2.85
N TYR A 241 1.21 11.51 3.05
CA TYR A 241 0.02 10.78 3.43
C TYR A 241 -0.14 10.75 4.95
N ARG A 242 -1.35 10.97 5.44
CA ARG A 242 -1.74 10.73 6.83
C ARG A 242 -3.00 9.89 6.85
N GLY A 243 -3.01 8.84 7.67
CA GLY A 243 -4.14 7.93 7.81
C GLY A 243 -4.10 7.22 9.15
N PRO A 244 -5.08 6.35 9.45
CA PRO A 244 -5.14 5.67 10.74
C PRO A 244 -3.89 4.82 10.97
N LEU A 245 -3.17 5.10 12.07
CA LEU A 245 -1.98 4.35 12.44
C LEU A 245 -2.31 2.85 12.51
N GLY A 246 -1.48 2.05 11.84
CA GLY A 246 -1.58 0.59 11.81
C GLY A 246 -2.70 0.03 10.92
N ALA A 247 -3.33 0.82 10.05
CA ALA A 247 -4.07 0.24 8.91
C ALA A 247 -3.15 -0.69 8.11
N ASN A 248 -1.94 -0.20 7.78
CA ASN A 248 -0.80 -1.01 7.34
C ASN A 248 0.22 -1.15 8.48
N PHE A 249 0.60 -2.37 8.87
CA PHE A 249 1.55 -2.60 9.98
C PHE A 249 3.02 -2.24 9.67
N SER A 250 3.30 -1.77 8.46
CA SER A 250 4.58 -1.15 8.10
C SER A 250 4.48 0.37 8.01
N TYR A 251 3.31 0.95 8.31
CA TYR A 251 3.04 2.38 8.31
C TYR A 251 3.10 3.07 6.93
N LEU A 252 2.99 2.30 5.84
CA LEU A 252 3.03 2.80 4.45
C LEU A 252 1.84 3.70 4.07
N GLU A 253 0.74 3.63 4.84
CA GLU A 253 -0.40 4.55 4.71
C GLU A 253 -0.13 5.95 5.29
N ASN A 254 1.01 6.13 5.94
CA ASN A 254 1.47 7.40 6.52
C ASN A 254 2.82 7.83 5.93
N ARG A 255 3.09 7.42 4.68
CA ARG A 255 4.37 7.68 4.00
C ARG A 255 4.42 9.11 3.46
N CYS A 256 5.62 9.67 3.40
CA CYS A 256 6.00 10.71 2.45
C CYS A 256 6.52 10.01 1.20
N ASP A 257 5.82 10.13 0.08
CA ASP A 257 6.24 9.59 -1.22
C ASP A 257 6.99 10.70 -1.98
N LEU A 258 8.28 10.47 -2.22
CA LEU A 258 9.12 11.38 -2.99
C LEU A 258 9.11 10.97 -4.45
N LEU A 259 8.63 11.88 -5.29
CA LEU A 259 8.62 11.78 -6.74
C LEU A 259 9.71 12.68 -7.29
N LEU A 260 10.61 12.15 -8.10
CA LEU A 260 11.70 12.90 -8.70
C LEU A 260 11.71 12.66 -10.20
N ASP A 261 12.09 13.70 -10.96
CA ASP A 261 12.39 13.54 -12.37
C ASP A 261 13.65 12.63 -12.50
N PRO A 262 13.55 11.48 -13.21
CA PRO A 262 14.66 10.56 -13.38
C PRO A 262 15.83 11.14 -14.17
N GLY A 263 15.63 12.28 -14.85
CA GLY A 263 16.68 13.01 -15.57
C GLY A 263 17.49 13.99 -14.71
N LEU A 264 17.21 14.12 -13.42
CA LEU A 264 17.97 15.02 -12.53
C LEU A 264 19.44 14.61 -12.39
N GLY A 265 20.34 15.59 -12.42
CA GLY A 265 21.73 15.39 -12.05
C GLY A 265 21.92 15.24 -10.54
N ASP A 266 22.98 14.55 -10.11
CA ASP A 266 23.23 14.23 -8.70
C ASP A 266 23.17 15.44 -7.74
N ALA A 267 23.69 16.59 -8.17
CA ALA A 267 23.65 17.82 -7.37
C ALA A 267 22.21 18.30 -7.15
N ASP A 268 21.38 18.29 -8.19
CA ASP A 268 19.99 18.71 -8.13
C ASP A 268 19.14 17.73 -7.29
N VAL A 269 19.44 16.43 -7.36
CA VAL A 269 18.75 15.40 -6.55
C VAL A 269 18.86 15.74 -5.06
N SER A 270 20.06 16.12 -4.59
CA SER A 270 20.27 16.52 -3.19
C SER A 270 19.39 17.70 -2.80
N ASP A 271 19.44 18.79 -3.58
CA ASP A 271 18.71 20.01 -3.28
C ASP A 271 17.19 19.80 -3.33
N VAL A 272 16.70 19.02 -4.29
CA VAL A 272 15.27 18.69 -4.43
C VAL A 272 14.78 17.84 -3.25
N VAL A 273 15.48 16.75 -2.92
CA VAL A 273 15.10 15.85 -1.81
C VAL A 273 15.05 16.62 -0.49
N ILE A 274 16.09 17.39 -0.18
CA ILE A 274 16.17 18.16 1.07
C ILE A 274 15.05 19.21 1.14
N SER A 275 14.81 19.95 0.05
CA SER A 275 13.79 21.00 0.02
C SER A 275 12.38 20.42 0.18
N LEU A 276 12.09 19.32 -0.51
CA LEU A 276 10.81 18.63 -0.42
C LEU A 276 10.56 18.03 0.97
N LEU A 277 11.56 17.36 1.55
CA LEU A 277 11.45 16.82 2.91
C LEU A 277 11.26 17.91 3.96
N ARG A 278 11.92 19.07 3.81
CA ARG A 278 11.70 20.22 4.69
C ARG A 278 10.27 20.74 4.61
N ALA A 279 9.71 20.83 3.40
CA ALA A 279 8.34 21.28 3.23
C ALA A 279 7.35 20.27 3.83
N ALA A 280 7.56 18.99 3.55
CA ALA A 280 6.69 17.91 3.99
C ALA A 280 6.76 17.60 5.49
N SER A 281 7.89 17.90 6.16
CA SER A 281 8.08 17.55 7.57
C SER A 281 7.05 18.18 8.52
N LYS A 282 6.52 19.35 8.15
CA LYS A 282 5.47 20.05 8.90
C LYS A 282 4.21 19.20 9.08
N GLU A 283 3.82 18.44 8.06
CA GLU A 283 2.65 17.56 8.13
C GLU A 283 2.85 16.33 9.01
N TYR A 284 4.05 16.13 9.56
CA TYR A 284 4.36 15.06 10.49
C TYR A 284 4.70 15.56 11.90
N GLU A 285 4.58 16.86 12.19
CA GLU A 285 4.90 17.42 13.52
C GLU A 285 4.11 16.77 14.66
N ASP A 286 2.88 16.36 14.40
CA ASP A 286 2.00 15.66 15.36
C ASP A 286 1.93 14.14 15.14
N PHE A 287 2.75 13.59 14.25
CA PHE A 287 2.70 12.16 13.91
C PHE A 287 3.11 11.29 15.10
N GLU A 288 2.39 10.19 15.30
CA GLU A 288 2.54 9.33 16.47
C GLU A 288 3.91 8.65 16.55
N LEU A 289 4.56 8.43 15.39
CA LEU A 289 5.91 7.90 15.33
C LEU A 289 6.95 9.01 15.47
N GLY A 290 8.11 8.72 16.06
CA GLY A 290 9.24 9.65 16.12
C GLY A 290 9.92 9.92 14.77
N THR A 291 9.47 9.25 13.71
CA THR A 291 10.05 9.25 12.37
C THR A 291 8.98 9.46 11.30
N ILE A 292 9.37 10.11 10.20
CA ILE A 292 8.61 10.20 8.96
C ILE A 292 8.90 8.93 8.15
N PRO A 293 7.89 8.12 7.83
CA PRO A 293 8.04 7.03 6.88
C PRO A 293 8.27 7.64 5.49
N VAL A 294 9.38 7.34 4.82
CA VAL A 294 9.69 7.91 3.49
C VAL A 294 9.80 6.77 2.48
N ILE A 295 9.12 6.91 1.35
CA ILE A 295 9.24 6.04 0.18
C ILE A 295 9.87 6.85 -0.95
N ALA A 296 10.92 6.31 -1.55
CA ALA A 296 11.63 6.96 -2.63
C ALA A 296 12.29 5.94 -3.58
N ASP A 297 12.69 6.41 -4.75
CA ASP A 297 13.49 5.62 -5.69
C ASP A 297 14.97 5.62 -5.32
N SER A 298 15.72 4.74 -5.97
CA SER A 298 17.15 4.58 -5.74
C SER A 298 17.94 5.87 -5.90
N VAL A 299 17.52 6.77 -6.81
CA VAL A 299 18.17 8.07 -7.03
C VAL A 299 18.21 8.94 -5.76
N ALA A 300 17.18 8.88 -4.90
CA ALA A 300 17.14 9.64 -3.65
C ALA A 300 17.91 8.97 -2.49
N SER A 301 18.30 7.71 -2.64
CA SER A 301 18.78 6.88 -1.52
C SER A 301 20.06 7.40 -0.88
N VAL A 302 21.03 7.85 -1.70
CA VAL A 302 22.32 8.37 -1.21
C VAL A 302 22.09 9.60 -0.34
N VAL A 303 21.22 10.51 -0.78
CA VAL A 303 20.88 11.73 -0.04
C VAL A 303 20.17 11.39 1.27
N LEU A 304 19.19 10.49 1.23
CA LEU A 304 18.48 10.04 2.44
C LEU A 304 19.43 9.44 3.49
N ILE A 305 20.38 8.61 3.05
CA ILE A 305 21.40 8.02 3.93
C ILE A 305 22.33 9.10 4.50
N GLN A 306 22.76 10.06 3.68
CA GLN A 306 23.61 11.18 4.11
C GLN A 306 22.90 12.09 5.14
N LEU A 307 21.58 12.25 5.01
CA LEU A 307 20.75 12.93 6.01
C LEU A 307 20.58 12.12 7.30
N GLY A 308 21.01 10.85 7.33
CA GLY A 308 20.85 9.97 8.48
C GLY A 308 19.48 9.30 8.57
N ALA A 309 18.74 9.19 7.47
CA ALA A 309 17.54 8.36 7.41
C ALA A 309 17.94 6.88 7.55
N GLU A 310 17.21 6.14 8.39
CA GLU A 310 17.41 4.71 8.56
C GLU A 310 16.76 3.97 7.40
N TYR A 311 17.55 3.27 6.59
CA TYR A 311 17.00 2.34 5.60
C TYR A 311 16.36 1.14 6.30
N LEU A 312 15.09 0.87 6.00
CA LEU A 312 14.33 -0.19 6.66
C LEU A 312 14.16 -1.44 5.80
N ARG A 313 14.02 -1.30 4.47
CA ARG A 313 13.85 -2.37 3.45
C ARG A 313 13.34 -1.81 2.12
N ASP A 314 13.22 -2.70 1.14
CA ASP A 314 12.48 -2.46 -0.09
C ASP A 314 11.02 -2.95 0.01
N TYR A 315 10.16 -2.27 -0.72
CA TYR A 315 8.77 -2.65 -0.95
C TYR A 315 8.41 -2.50 -2.42
N CYS A 316 7.63 -3.45 -2.95
CA CYS A 316 6.94 -3.30 -4.20
C CYS A 316 5.50 -2.83 -3.95
N GLN A 317 5.07 -1.81 -4.69
CA GLN A 317 3.67 -1.43 -4.87
C GLN A 317 3.13 -2.14 -6.11
N GLY A 318 2.17 -3.04 -5.92
CA GLY A 318 1.36 -3.57 -7.01
C GLY A 318 0.10 -2.73 -7.16
N ILE A 319 -0.20 -2.29 -8.39
CA ILE A 319 -1.43 -1.57 -8.72
C ILE A 319 -2.11 -2.26 -9.90
N TRP A 320 -3.43 -2.41 -9.86
CA TRP A 320 -4.24 -2.75 -11.04
C TRP A 320 -5.53 -1.93 -11.08
N LEU A 321 -5.91 -1.53 -12.30
CA LEU A 321 -7.11 -0.76 -12.56
C LEU A 321 -8.32 -1.67 -12.80
N LYS A 322 -9.54 -1.11 -12.72
CA LYS A 322 -10.80 -1.85 -12.89
C LYS A 322 -10.85 -2.72 -14.15
N ASP A 323 -10.35 -2.22 -15.27
CA ASP A 323 -10.35 -2.93 -16.56
C ASP A 323 -9.39 -4.13 -16.55
N GLY A 324 -8.42 -4.12 -15.63
CA GLY A 324 -7.53 -5.24 -15.36
C GLY A 324 -8.10 -6.28 -14.38
N SER A 325 -9.16 -5.98 -13.63
CA SER A 325 -9.63 -6.82 -12.51
C SER A 325 -10.03 -8.24 -12.93
N LEU A 326 -10.66 -8.42 -14.09
CA LEU A 326 -10.99 -9.76 -14.58
C LEU A 326 -9.74 -10.57 -14.92
N ARG A 327 -8.69 -9.93 -15.44
CA ARG A 327 -7.41 -10.58 -15.72
C ARG A 327 -6.66 -10.90 -14.43
N PHE A 328 -6.73 -10.00 -13.43
CA PHE A 328 -6.19 -10.27 -12.09
C PHE A 328 -6.89 -11.45 -11.42
N TYR A 329 -8.23 -11.54 -11.50
CA TYR A 329 -8.99 -12.70 -11.02
C TYR A 329 -8.46 -14.01 -11.64
N ARG A 330 -8.32 -14.05 -12.97
CA ARG A 330 -7.80 -15.22 -13.69
C ARG A 330 -6.33 -15.52 -13.35
N HIS A 331 -5.53 -14.49 -13.10
CA HIS A 331 -4.15 -14.63 -12.68
C HIS A 331 -4.05 -15.35 -11.33
N VAL A 332 -4.78 -14.87 -10.32
CA VAL A 332 -4.85 -15.47 -8.98
C VAL A 332 -5.37 -16.91 -9.05
N GLU A 333 -6.44 -17.12 -9.81
CA GLU A 333 -7.03 -18.43 -10.04
C GLU A 333 -6.00 -19.40 -10.64
N GLY A 334 -5.32 -18.99 -11.72
CA GLY A 334 -4.29 -19.81 -12.37
C GLY A 334 -3.10 -20.11 -11.46
N PHE A 335 -2.71 -19.17 -10.59
CA PHE A 335 -1.65 -19.39 -9.59
C PHE A 335 -2.05 -20.49 -8.60
N TYR A 336 -3.22 -20.36 -7.97
CA TYR A 336 -3.65 -21.31 -6.94
C TYR A 336 -4.03 -22.67 -7.51
N SER A 337 -4.64 -22.74 -8.70
CA SER A 337 -4.95 -24.02 -9.35
C SER A 337 -3.67 -24.83 -9.64
N LYS A 338 -2.56 -24.17 -10.03
CA LYS A 338 -1.24 -24.83 -10.16
C LYS A 338 -0.66 -25.25 -8.80
N LEU A 339 -0.84 -24.45 -7.76
CA LEU A 339 -0.35 -24.75 -6.41
C LEU A 339 -1.06 -25.99 -5.83
N LEU A 340 -2.38 -26.04 -5.96
CA LEU A 340 -3.23 -27.14 -5.47
C LEU A 340 -2.93 -28.44 -6.21
N ALA A 341 -2.84 -28.41 -7.53
CA ALA A 341 -2.48 -29.59 -8.32
C ALA A 341 -1.10 -30.17 -7.96
N ARG A 342 -0.13 -29.33 -7.57
CA ARG A 342 1.18 -29.79 -7.07
C ARG A 342 1.07 -30.41 -5.69
N SER A 343 0.26 -29.84 -4.81
CA SER A 343 0.01 -30.37 -3.46
C SER A 343 -0.65 -31.75 -3.52
N GLU A 344 -1.62 -31.94 -4.42
CA GLU A 344 -2.27 -33.22 -4.66
C GLU A 344 -1.29 -34.28 -5.16
N LYS A 345 -0.43 -33.94 -6.13
CA LYS A 345 0.61 -34.87 -6.63
C LYS A 345 1.58 -35.30 -5.54
N HIS A 346 2.08 -34.38 -4.72
CA HIS A 346 2.97 -34.74 -3.61
C HIS A 346 2.27 -35.56 -2.51
N ALA A 347 0.96 -35.38 -2.32
CA ALA A 347 0.20 -36.23 -1.40
C ALA A 347 -0.06 -37.63 -1.97
N MET A 348 -0.09 -37.78 -3.30
CA MET A 348 -0.30 -39.04 -4.01
C MET A 348 1.00 -39.82 -4.31
N GLU A 349 2.18 -39.23 -4.14
CA GLU A 349 3.47 -39.92 -4.17
C GLU A 349 3.88 -40.28 -2.72
N PRO A 350 3.61 -41.50 -2.22
CA PRO A 350 4.17 -41.93 -0.96
C PRO A 350 5.68 -42.06 -1.15
N SER A 351 6.42 -41.70 -0.10
CA SER A 351 7.84 -42.04 0.10
C SER A 351 8.16 -43.47 -0.36
N PHE A 352 8.61 -43.63 -1.61
CA PHE A 352 9.45 -44.75 -2.01
C PHE A 352 10.89 -44.40 -1.65
N ALA A 353 11.15 -44.30 -0.35
CA ALA A 353 12.49 -44.36 0.20
C ALA A 353 12.56 -45.66 1.00
N TYR A 354 13.13 -46.68 0.36
CA TYR A 354 13.69 -47.86 1.01
C TYR A 354 15.05 -47.51 1.61
#